data_AF-A0AAU0LSL7-F1
#
_entry.id   AF-A0AAU0LSL7-F1
#
_cell.length_a   1.000
_cell.length_b   1.000
_cell.length_c   1.000
_cell.angle_alpha   90.00
_cell.angle_beta   90.00
_cell.angle_gamma   90.00
#
_symmetry.space_group_name_H-M   'P 1'
#
loop_
_entity.id
_entity.type
_entity.pdbx_description
1 polymer ?
#
loop_
_entity_poly.entity_id
_entity_poly.type
_entity_poly.pdbx_seq_one_letter_code
_entity_poly.pdbx_strand_id
1 'polypeptide(L)'
;MTAYLISFFVFDLSSSEKLSYIIFSPFVCVLSWIFFHFFLLVKDTRNLKYYLLGCALIACTIIYTNGIFDIDIRLQNFLHSSKLPNEYSKYDDINKLKNQFGKHEIILFKASDHPIDQFLTKNNELIIHCLTGATDTDSPSTVIHTFYKLDKDGDQIDEYSFKQDKDDDSEILFEGYLINVSKHYFRSWPLNGDTTKKTIEVFNANLNWPADQQGQKLNDIESKAIYLLSEKIYHSDQSNSKSYTKRTYFIDDNWYVFYENISDDNNLVPQSSSKGRTVNDLFGHWDKNEWVTNTTPPNIRSVYYQKIKRVRNRHDVKTGKYEKGDLWQGCLFSQLIVENDTLRFKDSLYLDEKWHWSQVDINNKNIGTLTFENTDQFNAYGFYANPALNYQLFTNQRNKLYLITKK
;
A
#
# COMPACT_ATOMS: atom_id res chain seq x y z
N MET A 1 25.80 12.94 -0.94
CA MET A 1 25.94 14.33 -1.43
C MET A 1 27.43 14.55 -1.63
N THR A 2 27.94 14.33 -2.85
CA THR A 2 29.36 14.46 -3.15
C THR A 2 29.62 15.91 -3.52
N ALA A 3 30.31 16.64 -2.65
CA ALA A 3 30.69 18.03 -2.91
C ALA A 3 31.72 18.05 -4.05
N TYR A 4 31.37 18.65 -5.18
CA TYR A 4 32.31 18.94 -6.26
C TYR A 4 33.01 20.27 -5.93
N LEU A 5 34.29 20.20 -5.57
CA LEU A 5 35.13 21.37 -5.37
C LEU A 5 35.42 21.99 -6.75
N ILE A 6 34.97 23.24 -6.96
CA ILE A 6 35.17 23.99 -8.19
C ILE A 6 36.45 24.80 -8.05
N SER A 7 37.44 24.53 -8.89
CA SER A 7 38.66 25.32 -8.98
C SER A 7 38.78 25.91 -10.38
N PHE A 8 39.04 27.21 -10.47
CA PHE A 8 39.19 27.95 -11.72
C PHE A 8 40.65 28.07 -12.10
N PHE A 9 41.02 27.68 -13.32
CA PHE A 9 42.35 27.97 -13.86
C PHE A 9 42.25 28.48 -15.29
N VAL A 10 42.94 29.58 -15.55
CA VAL A 10 43.08 30.22 -16.87
C VAL A 10 44.52 29.99 -17.32
N PHE A 11 44.70 29.39 -18.48
CA PHE A 11 46.02 29.22 -19.09
C PHE A 11 46.12 30.10 -20.33
N ASP A 12 47.14 30.98 -20.36
CA ASP A 12 47.48 31.75 -21.56
C ASP A 12 48.34 30.88 -22.48
N LEU A 13 47.78 30.53 -23.63
CA LEU A 13 48.55 30.12 -24.80
C LEU A 13 48.67 31.35 -25.71
N SER A 14 49.89 31.63 -26.11
CA SER A 14 50.32 32.86 -26.80
C SER A 14 49.34 33.41 -27.86
N SER A 15 49.06 34.71 -27.73
CA SER A 15 48.55 35.66 -28.72
C SER A 15 47.49 35.16 -29.72
N SER A 16 46.28 34.89 -29.22
CA SER A 16 45.04 35.61 -29.62
C SER A 16 43.75 34.85 -29.33
N GLU A 17 43.80 33.63 -28.81
CA GLU A 17 42.59 32.89 -28.42
C GLU A 17 42.70 32.30 -27.00
N LYS A 18 41.86 32.80 -26.08
CA LYS A 18 41.69 32.21 -24.75
C LYS A 18 40.67 31.09 -24.82
N LEU A 19 41.13 29.84 -24.76
CA LEU A 19 40.24 28.71 -24.51
C LEU A 19 40.10 28.50 -23.00
N SER A 20 38.89 28.76 -22.49
CA SER A 20 38.52 28.44 -21.11
C SER A 20 37.87 27.06 -21.07
N TYR A 21 38.54 26.08 -20.47
CA TYR A 21 37.95 24.77 -20.19
C TYR A 21 37.45 24.73 -18.74
N ILE A 22 36.21 24.30 -18.55
CA ILE A 22 35.66 23.97 -17.24
C ILE A 22 35.81 22.46 -17.08
N ILE A 23 36.74 22.03 -16.22
CA ILE A 23 36.95 20.60 -15.95
C ILE A 23 36.53 20.28 -14.53
N PHE A 24 35.54 19.41 -14.39
CA PHE A 24 35.03 18.91 -13.12
C PHE A 24 35.91 17.74 -12.65
N SER A 25 36.57 17.85 -11.49
CA SER A 25 37.43 16.84 -10.81
C SER A 25 38.92 16.77 -11.22
N PRO A 26 39.86 16.68 -10.24
CA PRO A 26 41.30 16.45 -10.47
C PRO A 26 41.59 15.21 -11.34
N PHE A 27 40.73 14.19 -11.25
CA PHE A 27 40.85 12.97 -12.04
C PHE A 27 40.60 13.24 -13.53
N VAL A 28 39.65 14.13 -13.84
CA VAL A 28 39.33 14.53 -15.21
C VAL A 28 40.41 15.45 -15.77
N CYS A 29 41.08 16.26 -14.96
CA CYS A 29 42.24 17.05 -15.39
C CYS A 29 43.42 16.17 -15.83
N VAL A 30 43.80 15.17 -15.04
CA VAL A 30 44.90 14.26 -15.39
C VAL A 30 44.55 13.46 -16.66
N LEU A 31 43.32 12.96 -16.75
CA LEU A 31 42.84 12.27 -17.95
C LEU A 31 42.79 13.18 -19.18
N SER A 32 42.41 14.45 -19.03
CA SER A 32 42.37 15.44 -20.11
C SER A 32 43.77 15.80 -20.60
N TRP A 33 44.75 15.91 -19.70
CA TRP A 33 46.15 16.14 -20.05
C TRP A 33 46.74 14.94 -20.80
N ILE A 34 46.50 13.72 -20.32
CA ILE A 34 46.94 12.48 -20.98
C ILE A 34 46.30 12.38 -22.38
N PHE A 35 45.00 12.68 -22.48
CA PHE A 35 44.29 12.70 -23.76
C PHE A 35 44.87 13.73 -24.72
N PHE A 36 45.11 14.97 -24.26
CA PHE A 36 45.68 16.04 -25.08
C PHE A 36 47.09 15.70 -25.58
N HIS A 37 47.93 15.13 -24.72
CA HIS A 37 49.27 14.71 -25.07
C HIS A 37 49.26 13.58 -26.12
N PHE A 38 48.40 12.57 -25.95
CA PHE A 38 48.23 11.50 -26.94
C PHE A 38 47.62 11.99 -28.25
N PHE A 39 46.66 12.92 -28.21
CA PHE A 39 46.08 13.53 -29.39
C PHE A 39 47.15 14.25 -30.22
N LEU A 40 48.01 15.06 -29.59
CA LEU A 40 49.11 15.74 -30.27
C LEU A 40 50.10 14.78 -30.94
N LEU A 41 50.28 13.57 -30.40
CA LEU A 41 51.16 12.54 -30.98
C LEU A 41 50.55 11.84 -32.21
N VAL A 42 49.21 11.77 -32.31
CA VAL A 42 48.52 10.98 -33.34
C VAL A 42 47.84 11.86 -34.40
N LYS A 43 47.72 13.17 -34.17
CA LYS A 43 46.96 14.13 -35.01
C LYS A 43 47.36 14.13 -36.50
N ASP A 44 48.63 13.90 -36.82
CA ASP A 44 49.15 13.95 -38.19
C ASP A 44 49.23 12.56 -38.86
N THR A 45 48.63 11.54 -38.23
CA THR A 45 48.64 10.16 -38.72
C THR A 45 47.29 9.77 -39.34
N ARG A 46 47.31 8.84 -40.30
CA ARG A 46 46.09 8.19 -40.83
C ARG A 46 45.28 7.43 -39.75
N ASN A 47 45.85 7.28 -38.55
CA ASN A 47 45.29 6.53 -37.44
C ASN A 47 44.49 7.40 -36.45
N LEU A 48 44.49 8.72 -36.60
CA LEU A 48 43.71 9.64 -35.76
C LEU A 48 42.22 9.25 -35.70
N LYS A 49 41.65 8.86 -36.85
CA LYS A 49 40.25 8.40 -36.93
C LYS A 49 39.97 7.17 -36.05
N TYR A 50 40.91 6.23 -35.96
CA TYR A 50 40.76 5.03 -35.13
C TYR A 50 40.95 5.34 -33.64
N TYR A 51 41.85 6.27 -33.31
CA TYR A 51 42.03 6.77 -31.94
C TYR A 51 40.78 7.49 -31.43
N LEU A 52 40.25 8.43 -32.22
CA LEU A 52 39.00 9.14 -31.88
C LEU A 52 37.81 8.19 -31.78
N LEU A 53 37.73 7.18 -32.66
CA LEU A 53 36.72 6.13 -32.57
C LEU A 53 36.86 5.33 -31.26
N GLY A 54 38.08 4.96 -30.86
CA GLY A 54 38.34 4.26 -29.60
C GLY A 54 37.92 5.09 -28.37
N CYS A 55 38.26 6.38 -28.33
CA CYS A 55 37.83 7.28 -27.26
C CYS A 55 36.31 7.46 -27.21
N ALA A 56 35.67 7.60 -28.37
CA ALA A 56 34.21 7.67 -28.46
C ALA A 56 33.55 6.39 -27.94
N LEU A 57 34.06 5.21 -28.28
CA LEU A 57 33.55 3.93 -27.78
C LEU A 57 33.69 3.79 -26.27
N ILE A 58 34.82 4.21 -25.70
CA ILE A 58 35.03 4.22 -24.24
C ILE A 58 34.05 5.18 -23.57
N ALA A 59 33.91 6.41 -24.09
CA ALA A 59 32.97 7.39 -23.56
C ALA A 59 31.53 6.87 -23.63
N CYS A 60 31.09 6.30 -24.76
CA CYS A 60 29.78 5.67 -24.89
C CYS A 60 29.59 4.53 -23.90
N THR A 61 30.62 3.71 -23.67
CA THR A 61 30.58 2.62 -22.68
C THR A 61 30.39 3.17 -21.27
N ILE A 62 31.15 4.21 -20.88
CA ILE A 62 31.02 4.86 -19.57
C ILE A 62 29.64 5.48 -19.40
N ILE A 63 29.13 6.21 -20.39
CA ILE A 63 27.79 6.81 -20.36
C ILE A 63 26.73 5.72 -20.17
N TYR A 64 26.83 4.62 -20.91
CA TYR A 64 25.92 3.49 -20.81
C TYR A 64 26.00 2.79 -19.45
N THR A 65 27.19 2.41 -18.98
CA THR A 65 27.37 1.65 -17.73
C THR A 65 27.02 2.45 -16.48
N ASN A 66 27.19 3.77 -16.52
CA ASN A 66 26.84 4.65 -15.40
C ASN A 66 25.42 5.23 -15.52
N GLY A 67 24.64 4.85 -16.54
CA GLY A 67 23.27 5.33 -16.74
C GLY A 67 23.17 6.84 -16.96
N ILE A 68 24.23 7.47 -17.49
CA ILE A 68 24.24 8.92 -17.72
C ILE A 68 23.19 9.25 -18.79
N PHE A 69 22.34 10.24 -18.51
CA PHE A 69 21.18 10.63 -19.34
C PHE A 69 20.14 9.52 -19.57
N ASP A 70 20.15 8.47 -18.75
CA ASP A 70 19.29 7.29 -18.89
C ASP A 70 19.41 6.62 -20.28
N ILE A 71 20.58 6.72 -20.91
CA ILE A 71 20.79 6.18 -22.26
C ILE A 71 20.59 4.67 -22.30
N ASP A 72 20.91 3.98 -21.21
CA ASP A 72 20.71 2.55 -21.04
C ASP A 72 19.23 2.17 -21.06
N ILE A 73 18.39 2.94 -20.35
CA ILE A 73 16.93 2.78 -20.33
C ILE A 73 16.32 3.13 -21.69
N ARG A 74 16.78 4.21 -22.33
CA ARG A 74 16.30 4.62 -23.67
C ARG A 74 16.62 3.56 -24.72
N LEU A 75 17.83 3.01 -24.70
CA LEU A 75 18.22 1.96 -25.64
C LEU A 75 17.43 0.67 -25.40
N GLN A 76 17.23 0.28 -24.13
CA GLN A 76 16.38 -0.86 -23.80
C GLN A 76 14.95 -0.67 -24.30
N ASN A 77 14.36 0.51 -24.10
CA ASN A 77 13.02 0.82 -24.60
C ASN A 77 12.94 0.83 -26.13
N PHE A 78 13.99 1.32 -26.81
CA PHE A 78 14.04 1.33 -28.26
C PHE A 78 14.13 -0.09 -28.86
N LEU A 79 14.90 -0.97 -28.24
CA LEU A 79 15.07 -2.35 -28.68
C LEU A 79 13.94 -3.27 -28.21
N HIS A 80 13.18 -2.86 -27.19
CA HIS A 80 12.09 -3.65 -26.62
C HIS A 80 10.84 -3.56 -27.48
N SER A 81 10.27 -4.72 -27.85
CA SER A 81 8.97 -4.77 -28.50
C SER A 81 7.87 -4.86 -27.44
N SER A 82 7.01 -3.85 -27.40
CA SER A 82 5.80 -3.82 -26.55
C SER A 82 4.60 -4.51 -27.21
N LYS A 83 4.79 -5.29 -28.29
CA LYS A 83 3.68 -5.91 -29.04
C LYS A 83 2.94 -6.92 -28.17
N LEU A 84 1.63 -6.71 -28.00
CA LEU A 84 0.76 -7.64 -27.27
C LEU A 84 0.54 -8.92 -28.09
N PRO A 85 0.76 -10.12 -27.53
CA PRO A 85 0.36 -11.37 -28.19
C PRO A 85 -1.15 -11.44 -28.40
N ASN A 86 -1.58 -11.96 -29.56
CA ASN A 86 -2.98 -11.96 -29.97
C ASN A 86 -3.91 -12.68 -28.97
N GLU A 87 -3.42 -13.67 -28.24
CA GLU A 87 -4.19 -14.40 -27.22
C GLU A 87 -4.66 -13.52 -26.07
N TYR A 88 -3.95 -12.43 -25.78
CA TYR A 88 -4.30 -11.48 -24.71
C TYR A 88 -5.11 -10.27 -25.20
N SER A 89 -5.40 -10.17 -26.51
CA SER A 89 -6.16 -9.05 -27.08
C SER A 89 -7.60 -8.95 -26.56
N LYS A 90 -8.17 -10.06 -26.07
CA LYS A 90 -9.55 -10.16 -25.58
C LYS A 90 -9.69 -9.89 -24.07
N TYR A 91 -8.65 -9.41 -23.40
CA TYR A 91 -8.69 -9.11 -21.97
C TYR A 91 -9.18 -7.67 -21.76
N ASP A 92 -10.16 -7.52 -20.89
CA ASP A 92 -10.78 -6.24 -20.57
C ASP A 92 -10.08 -5.54 -19.40
N ASP A 93 -10.16 -4.20 -19.35
CA ASP A 93 -9.67 -3.44 -18.21
C ASP A 93 -10.57 -3.70 -16.99
N ILE A 94 -9.97 -4.14 -15.88
CA ILE A 94 -10.69 -4.41 -14.63
C ILE A 94 -11.25 -3.13 -14.00
N ASN A 95 -10.65 -1.98 -14.27
CA ASN A 95 -11.04 -0.70 -13.69
C ASN A 95 -12.26 -0.06 -14.39
N LYS A 96 -12.87 -0.73 -15.37
CA LYS A 96 -14.20 -0.36 -15.88
C LYS A 96 -15.23 -0.46 -14.76
N LEU A 97 -16.25 0.40 -14.79
CA LEU A 97 -17.36 0.37 -13.82
C LEU A 97 -18.06 -1.00 -13.78
N LYS A 98 -18.11 -1.69 -14.91
CA LYS A 98 -18.78 -2.97 -15.06
C LYS A 98 -18.09 -3.83 -16.12
N ASN A 99 -17.84 -5.10 -15.80
CA ASN A 99 -17.40 -6.12 -16.75
C ASN A 99 -18.35 -7.33 -16.69
N GLN A 100 -18.66 -7.91 -17.84
CA GLN A 100 -19.56 -9.04 -17.96
C GLN A 100 -18.80 -10.29 -18.41
N PHE A 101 -19.12 -11.45 -17.83
CA PHE A 101 -18.47 -12.71 -18.16
C PHE A 101 -19.42 -13.88 -17.89
N GLY A 102 -19.76 -14.64 -18.94
CA GLY A 102 -20.79 -15.69 -18.85
C GLY A 102 -22.11 -15.16 -18.26
N LYS A 103 -22.61 -15.83 -17.22
CA LYS A 103 -23.82 -15.44 -16.46
C LYS A 103 -23.55 -14.49 -15.29
N HIS A 104 -22.31 -14.06 -15.13
CA HIS A 104 -21.90 -13.17 -14.05
C HIS A 104 -21.53 -11.78 -14.57
N GLU A 105 -21.57 -10.82 -13.66
CA GLU A 105 -20.99 -9.51 -13.85
C GLU A 105 -20.22 -9.08 -12.62
N ILE A 106 -19.21 -8.26 -12.83
CA ILE A 106 -18.43 -7.62 -11.79
C ILE A 106 -18.63 -6.11 -11.90
N ILE A 107 -18.98 -5.47 -10.79
CA ILE A 107 -19.32 -4.05 -10.71
C ILE A 107 -18.45 -3.39 -9.65
N LEU A 108 -17.83 -2.26 -9.98
CA LEU A 108 -17.16 -1.43 -8.98
C LEU A 108 -18.22 -0.83 -8.05
N PHE A 109 -18.23 -1.24 -6.78
CA PHE A 109 -19.19 -0.77 -5.80
C PHE A 109 -18.71 0.53 -5.13
N LYS A 110 -17.49 0.52 -4.57
CA LYS A 110 -16.88 1.71 -3.94
C LYS A 110 -15.39 1.79 -4.23
N ALA A 111 -14.92 3.02 -4.30
CA ALA A 111 -13.50 3.38 -4.26
C ALA A 111 -13.30 4.36 -3.09
N SER A 112 -12.15 4.27 -2.44
CA SER A 112 -11.79 4.99 -1.21
C SER A 112 -10.37 5.55 -1.34
N ASP A 113 -10.03 6.57 -0.55
CA ASP A 113 -8.66 7.10 -0.51
C ASP A 113 -7.70 6.18 0.24
N HIS A 114 -8.25 5.37 1.15
CA HIS A 114 -7.56 4.39 1.99
C HIS A 114 -8.12 2.99 1.74
N PRO A 115 -7.44 1.92 2.20
CA PRO A 115 -7.99 0.57 2.19
C PRO A 115 -9.43 0.54 2.73
N ILE A 116 -10.28 -0.21 2.05
CA ILE A 116 -11.66 -0.44 2.45
C ILE A 116 -11.64 -1.58 3.46
N ASP A 117 -12.32 -1.40 4.60
CA ASP A 117 -12.55 -2.49 5.54
C ASP A 117 -13.88 -3.18 5.24
N GLN A 118 -13.96 -4.49 5.49
CA GLN A 118 -15.19 -5.27 5.33
C GLN A 118 -15.47 -6.13 6.55
N PHE A 119 -16.73 -6.16 6.97
CA PHE A 119 -17.21 -7.00 8.06
C PHE A 119 -18.56 -7.61 7.73
N LEU A 120 -18.68 -8.93 7.83
CA LEU A 120 -19.94 -9.63 7.66
C LEU A 120 -20.61 -9.85 9.02
N THR A 121 -21.81 -9.31 9.21
CA THR A 121 -22.59 -9.47 10.45
C THR A 121 -23.12 -10.90 10.59
N LYS A 122 -23.59 -11.26 11.79
CA LYS A 122 -24.26 -12.55 12.04
C LYS A 122 -25.57 -12.72 11.24
N ASN A 123 -26.15 -11.61 10.77
CA ASN A 123 -27.36 -11.60 9.95
C ASN A 123 -27.06 -11.67 8.45
N ASN A 124 -25.79 -11.86 8.07
CA ASN A 124 -25.30 -11.85 6.69
C ASN A 124 -25.51 -10.50 5.98
N GLU A 125 -25.42 -9.41 6.74
CA GLU A 125 -25.33 -8.06 6.20
C GLU A 125 -23.84 -7.69 6.10
N LEU A 126 -23.43 -7.11 4.98
CA LEU A 126 -22.05 -6.69 4.77
C LEU A 126 -21.89 -5.22 5.13
N ILE A 127 -20.97 -4.95 6.05
CA ILE A 127 -20.55 -3.60 6.43
C ILE A 127 -19.28 -3.27 5.68
N ILE A 128 -19.29 -2.11 5.01
CA ILE A 128 -18.17 -1.61 4.21
C ILE A 128 -17.78 -0.25 4.76
N HIS A 129 -16.51 -0.08 5.11
CA HIS A 129 -15.98 1.18 5.63
C HIS A 129 -15.05 1.82 4.59
N CYS A 130 -15.33 3.06 4.22
CA CYS A 130 -14.56 3.86 3.28
C CYS A 130 -14.11 5.17 3.95
N LEU A 131 -12.93 5.64 3.57
CA LEU A 131 -12.36 6.89 4.07
C LEU A 131 -12.11 7.82 2.89
N THR A 132 -12.59 9.06 3.02
CA THR A 132 -12.36 10.13 2.04
C THR A 132 -11.63 11.28 2.71
N GLY A 133 -10.54 11.76 2.09
CA GLY A 133 -9.88 12.98 2.53
C GLY A 133 -10.77 14.19 2.24
N ALA A 134 -10.92 15.11 3.20
CA ALA A 134 -11.61 16.35 2.92
C ALA A 134 -10.79 17.17 1.91
N THR A 135 -11.40 17.49 0.77
CA THR A 135 -10.77 18.28 -0.31
C THR A 135 -10.76 19.78 -0.02
N ASP A 136 -11.47 20.22 1.02
CA ASP A 136 -11.55 21.61 1.47
C ASP A 136 -11.17 21.71 2.95
N THR A 137 -10.00 22.29 3.25
CA THR A 137 -9.74 23.30 4.29
C THR A 137 -8.24 23.37 4.63
N ASP A 138 -7.80 24.50 5.19
CA ASP A 138 -6.48 24.81 5.75
C ASP A 138 -6.00 23.86 6.89
N SER A 139 -6.60 22.68 7.03
CA SER A 139 -6.26 21.65 8.02
C SER A 139 -6.12 20.29 7.35
N PRO A 140 -4.89 19.83 7.09
CA PRO A 140 -4.61 18.64 6.28
C PRO A 140 -4.97 17.28 6.95
N SER A 141 -5.87 17.26 7.94
CA SER A 141 -6.14 16.08 8.78
C SER A 141 -7.62 15.67 8.89
N THR A 142 -8.56 16.40 8.28
CA THR A 142 -9.96 15.98 8.31
C THR A 142 -10.19 14.77 7.41
N VAL A 143 -10.75 13.70 7.99
CA VAL A 143 -11.13 12.48 7.27
C VAL A 143 -12.61 12.22 7.45
N ILE A 144 -13.31 11.91 6.36
CA ILE A 144 -14.71 11.50 6.38
C ILE A 144 -14.76 9.98 6.38
N HIS A 145 -15.34 9.41 7.43
CA HIS A 145 -15.62 8.00 7.55
C HIS A 145 -17.03 7.72 7.06
N THR A 146 -17.18 6.84 6.09
CA THR A 146 -18.49 6.42 5.55
C THR A 146 -18.62 4.91 5.64
N PHE A 147 -19.69 4.45 6.27
CA PHE A 147 -20.06 3.06 6.41
C PHE A 147 -21.30 2.79 5.56
N TYR A 148 -21.24 1.74 4.76
CA TYR A 148 -22.36 1.23 3.96
C TYR A 148 -22.77 -0.13 4.50
N LYS A 149 -24.08 -0.39 4.53
CA LYS A 149 -24.65 -1.69 4.89
C LYS A 149 -25.34 -2.28 3.67
N LEU A 150 -24.95 -3.49 3.31
CA LEU A 150 -25.52 -4.23 2.20
C LEU A 150 -26.25 -5.45 2.74
N ASP A 151 -27.36 -5.80 2.12
CA ASP A 151 -28.06 -7.05 2.42
C ASP A 151 -27.37 -8.27 1.77
N LYS A 152 -28.06 -9.42 1.84
CA LYS A 152 -27.60 -10.69 1.25
C LYS A 152 -27.59 -10.70 -0.28
N ASP A 153 -28.33 -9.79 -0.91
CA ASP A 153 -28.48 -9.68 -2.36
C ASP A 153 -27.49 -8.66 -2.95
N GLY A 154 -26.88 -7.84 -2.08
CA GLY A 154 -25.86 -6.86 -2.42
C GLY A 154 -26.42 -5.44 -2.56
N ASP A 155 -27.69 -5.25 -2.19
CA ASP A 155 -28.34 -3.96 -2.23
C ASP A 155 -27.95 -3.14 -0.99
N GLN A 156 -27.61 -1.87 -1.20
CA GLN A 156 -27.32 -0.95 -0.10
C GLN A 156 -28.63 -0.61 0.64
N ILE A 157 -28.72 -1.02 1.90
CA ILE A 157 -29.93 -0.84 2.73
C ILE A 157 -29.79 0.27 3.77
N ASP A 158 -28.57 0.71 4.06
CA ASP A 158 -28.31 1.74 5.07
C ASP A 158 -26.93 2.39 4.85
N GLU A 159 -26.75 3.60 5.40
CA GLU A 159 -25.51 4.37 5.34
C GLU A 159 -25.33 5.20 6.63
N TYR A 160 -24.10 5.24 7.14
CA TYR A 160 -23.73 6.10 8.26
C TYR A 160 -22.39 6.77 7.98
N SER A 161 -22.31 8.07 8.21
CA SER A 161 -21.07 8.83 8.02
C SER A 161 -20.78 9.75 9.19
N PHE A 162 -19.51 9.94 9.50
CA PHE A 162 -19.07 10.99 10.42
C PHE A 162 -17.76 11.63 9.94
N LYS A 163 -17.53 12.83 10.45
CA LYS A 163 -16.32 13.61 10.20
C LYS A 163 -15.38 13.44 11.39
N GLN A 164 -14.14 13.03 11.13
CA GLN A 164 -13.06 13.02 12.12
C GLN A 164 -12.28 14.33 11.99
N ASP A 165 -12.44 15.23 12.96
CA ASP A 165 -11.69 16.48 13.02
C ASP A 165 -10.45 16.35 13.93
N LYS A 166 -10.51 15.47 14.92
CA LYS A 166 -9.43 15.14 15.85
C LYS A 166 -9.26 13.63 15.99
N ASP A 167 -8.10 13.19 16.46
CA ASP A 167 -7.83 11.76 16.67
C ASP A 167 -8.82 11.09 17.63
N ASP A 168 -9.37 11.84 18.59
CA ASP A 168 -10.35 11.34 19.56
C ASP A 168 -11.79 11.22 18.98
N ASP A 169 -12.03 11.68 17.76
CA ASP A 169 -13.33 11.52 17.06
C ASP A 169 -13.49 10.13 16.41
N SER A 170 -12.42 9.35 16.29
CA SER A 170 -12.43 8.07 15.56
C SER A 170 -13.37 7.04 16.20
N GLU A 171 -14.19 6.39 15.37
CA GLU A 171 -14.98 5.20 15.72
C GLU A 171 -14.38 3.98 15.02
N ILE A 172 -14.06 2.93 15.77
CA ILE A 172 -13.60 1.64 15.23
C ILE A 172 -14.78 0.70 15.03
N LEU A 173 -14.76 -0.07 13.95
CA LEU A 173 -15.67 -1.20 13.77
C LEU A 173 -15.11 -2.42 14.51
N PHE A 174 -15.79 -2.89 15.55
CA PHE A 174 -15.37 -4.04 16.34
C PHE A 174 -16.56 -4.94 16.65
N GLU A 175 -16.52 -6.18 16.14
CA GLU A 175 -17.55 -7.20 16.38
C GLU A 175 -18.99 -6.72 16.11
N GLY A 176 -19.16 -5.87 15.09
CA GLY A 176 -20.45 -5.32 14.68
C GLY A 176 -20.87 -4.03 15.40
N TYR A 177 -20.02 -3.45 16.26
CA TYR A 177 -20.28 -2.16 16.90
C TYR A 177 -19.34 -1.09 16.35
N LEU A 178 -19.82 0.15 16.32
CA LEU A 178 -18.95 1.31 16.13
C LEU A 178 -18.60 1.87 17.51
N ILE A 179 -17.33 1.81 17.89
CA ILE A 179 -16.86 2.14 19.23
C ILE A 179 -15.94 3.34 19.14
N ASN A 180 -16.28 4.44 19.82
CA ASN A 180 -15.32 5.50 20.08
C ASN A 180 -14.71 5.26 21.47
N VAL A 181 -13.52 4.68 21.45
CA VAL A 181 -12.83 4.27 22.66
C VAL A 181 -12.42 5.50 23.50
N SER A 182 -12.05 6.61 22.86
CA SER A 182 -11.58 7.85 23.51
C SER A 182 -12.69 8.64 24.21
N LYS A 183 -13.86 8.72 23.60
CA LYS A 183 -15.05 9.45 24.09
C LYS A 183 -16.06 8.56 24.81
N HIS A 184 -15.72 7.29 25.02
CA HIS A 184 -16.48 6.33 25.81
C HIS A 184 -17.94 6.19 25.37
N TYR A 185 -18.15 5.98 24.09
CA TYR A 185 -19.46 5.63 23.58
C TYR A 185 -19.37 4.58 22.48
N PHE A 186 -20.48 3.88 22.25
CA PHE A 186 -20.63 2.96 21.14
C PHE A 186 -21.97 3.18 20.44
N ARG A 187 -22.09 2.58 19.26
CA ARG A 187 -23.30 2.54 18.44
C ARG A 187 -23.53 1.12 17.96
N SER A 188 -24.79 0.72 17.87
CA SER A 188 -25.19 -0.58 17.33
C SER A 188 -25.63 -0.50 15.86
N TRP A 189 -25.38 0.63 15.18
CA TRP A 189 -25.76 0.84 13.78
C TRP A 189 -25.44 -0.33 12.85
N PRO A 190 -24.25 -0.98 12.89
CA PRO A 190 -23.97 -2.09 12.00
C PRO A 190 -24.87 -3.32 12.26
N LEU A 191 -25.44 -3.48 13.47
CA LEU A 191 -26.32 -4.59 13.83
C LEU A 191 -27.81 -4.30 13.61
N ASN A 192 -28.25 -3.06 13.82
CA ASN A 192 -29.68 -2.73 13.86
C ASN A 192 -30.06 -1.34 13.32
N GLY A 193 -29.11 -0.59 12.76
CA GLY A 193 -29.35 0.76 12.22
C GLY A 193 -29.45 1.86 13.29
N ASP A 194 -29.32 1.55 14.59
CA ASP A 194 -29.37 2.56 15.65
C ASP A 194 -28.08 3.38 15.72
N THR A 195 -28.18 4.65 15.31
CA THR A 195 -27.12 5.66 15.36
C THR A 195 -27.11 6.45 16.66
N THR A 196 -27.70 5.97 17.75
CA THR A 196 -27.64 6.65 19.05
C THR A 196 -26.31 6.38 19.74
N LYS A 197 -25.69 7.39 20.35
CA LYS A 197 -24.50 7.20 21.19
C LYS A 197 -24.91 6.61 22.52
N LYS A 198 -24.45 5.40 22.82
CA LYS A 198 -24.63 4.72 24.11
C LYS A 198 -23.34 4.82 24.90
N THR A 199 -23.42 5.32 26.13
CA THR A 199 -22.25 5.51 26.98
C THR A 199 -21.61 4.17 27.36
N ILE A 200 -20.29 4.15 27.41
CA ILE A 200 -19.47 3.05 27.91
C ILE A 200 -19.12 3.36 29.36
N GLU A 201 -19.38 2.43 30.27
CA GLU A 201 -19.01 2.61 31.67
C GLU A 201 -17.49 2.42 31.86
N VAL A 202 -16.86 3.33 32.60
CA VAL A 202 -15.40 3.40 32.73
C VAL A 202 -14.97 3.10 34.16
N PHE A 203 -14.03 2.17 34.31
CA PHE A 203 -13.43 1.78 35.58
C PHE A 203 -11.95 2.17 35.65
N ASN A 204 -11.54 2.59 36.86
CA ASN A 204 -10.16 2.94 37.19
C ASN A 204 -9.53 4.02 36.27
N ALA A 205 -10.32 4.96 35.74
CA ALA A 205 -9.83 6.00 34.83
C ALA A 205 -8.65 6.83 35.40
N ASN A 206 -8.53 6.92 36.73
CA ASN A 206 -7.48 7.63 37.42
C ASN A 206 -6.26 6.76 37.79
N LEU A 207 -6.24 5.47 37.41
CA LEU A 207 -5.13 4.54 37.63
C LEU A 207 -4.76 4.33 39.11
N ASN A 208 -5.74 4.46 40.02
CA ASN A 208 -5.52 4.44 41.47
C ASN A 208 -6.03 3.17 42.17
N TRP A 209 -6.63 2.21 41.45
CA TRP A 209 -7.09 0.96 42.06
C TRP A 209 -5.90 0.14 42.62
N PRO A 210 -6.05 -0.50 43.80
CA PRO A 210 -5.05 -1.43 44.32
C PRO A 210 -4.84 -2.64 43.41
N ALA A 211 -3.65 -3.24 43.45
CA ALA A 211 -3.28 -4.39 42.60
C ALA A 211 -4.26 -5.57 42.73
N ASP A 212 -4.69 -5.90 43.94
CA ASP A 212 -5.65 -6.99 44.17
C ASP A 212 -7.00 -6.73 43.50
N GLN A 213 -7.49 -5.49 43.54
CA GLN A 213 -8.75 -5.10 42.91
C GLN A 213 -8.62 -5.14 41.38
N GLN A 214 -7.49 -4.70 40.84
CA GLN A 214 -7.21 -4.81 39.40
C GLN A 214 -7.13 -6.26 38.96
N GLY A 215 -6.42 -7.12 39.70
CA GLY A 215 -6.30 -8.55 39.40
C GLY A 215 -7.66 -9.26 39.41
N GLN A 216 -8.53 -8.96 40.38
CA GLN A 216 -9.90 -9.50 40.40
C GLN A 216 -10.70 -9.04 39.17
N LYS A 217 -10.61 -7.76 38.80
CA LYS A 217 -11.33 -7.23 37.63
C LYS A 217 -10.81 -7.82 36.31
N LEU A 218 -9.50 -8.03 36.19
CA LEU A 218 -8.90 -8.68 35.03
C LEU A 218 -9.37 -10.13 34.90
N ASN A 219 -9.36 -10.90 35.99
CA ASN A 219 -9.86 -12.27 35.98
C ASN A 219 -11.36 -12.33 35.59
N ASP A 220 -12.15 -11.36 36.05
CA ASP A 220 -13.56 -11.21 35.68
C ASP A 220 -13.74 -10.94 34.17
N ILE A 221 -12.97 -10.00 33.62
CA ILE A 221 -12.95 -9.70 32.18
C ILE A 221 -12.52 -10.94 31.39
N GLU A 222 -11.43 -11.59 31.79
CA GLU A 222 -10.91 -12.75 31.06
C GLU A 222 -11.84 -13.95 31.08
N SER A 223 -12.60 -14.15 32.15
CA SER A 223 -13.55 -15.26 32.26
C SER A 223 -14.90 -14.99 31.60
N LYS A 224 -15.40 -13.75 31.65
CA LYS A 224 -16.78 -13.42 31.22
C LYS A 224 -16.89 -12.64 29.93
N ALA A 225 -15.87 -11.87 29.53
CA ALA A 225 -15.98 -11.02 28.36
C ALA A 225 -16.10 -11.86 27.08
N ILE A 226 -17.16 -11.58 26.33
CA ILE A 226 -17.41 -12.16 25.00
C ILE A 226 -16.42 -11.54 24.01
N TYR A 227 -16.26 -10.22 24.09
CA TYR A 227 -15.34 -9.45 23.27
C TYR A 227 -14.39 -8.66 24.17
N LEU A 228 -13.13 -8.56 23.76
CA LEU A 228 -12.10 -7.83 24.48
C LEU A 228 -11.14 -7.20 23.46
N LEU A 229 -11.02 -5.89 23.49
CA LEU A 229 -9.99 -5.14 22.81
C LEU A 229 -9.01 -4.61 23.86
N SER A 230 -7.73 -4.97 23.73
CA SER A 230 -6.67 -4.51 24.63
C SER A 230 -5.68 -3.61 23.88
N GLU A 231 -5.51 -2.38 24.36
CA GLU A 231 -4.68 -1.35 23.75
C GLU A 231 -3.68 -0.83 24.78
N LYS A 232 -2.39 -0.79 24.41
CA LYS A 232 -1.36 -0.18 25.27
C LYS A 232 -1.25 1.30 24.97
N ILE A 233 -1.38 2.14 25.98
CA ILE A 233 -1.21 3.58 25.87
C ILE A 233 0.13 3.96 26.48
N TYR A 234 1.04 4.41 25.61
CA TYR A 234 2.35 4.95 25.98
C TYR A 234 2.28 6.47 26.01
N HIS A 235 2.83 7.07 27.05
CA HIS A 235 3.05 8.51 27.07
C HIS A 235 4.55 8.78 26.97
N SER A 236 4.99 9.38 25.86
CA SER A 236 6.40 9.67 25.57
C SER A 236 6.90 11.00 26.15
N ASP A 237 6.01 11.97 26.41
CA ASP A 237 6.41 13.38 26.52
C ASP A 237 6.07 14.10 27.84
N GLN A 238 5.64 13.39 28.89
CA GLN A 238 5.43 14.03 30.19
C GLN A 238 6.12 13.23 31.29
N SER A 239 6.98 13.90 32.08
CA SER A 239 7.78 13.30 33.15
C SER A 239 6.97 12.60 34.25
N ASN A 240 5.64 12.66 34.21
CA ASN A 240 4.70 12.10 35.19
C ASN A 240 3.58 11.24 34.59
N SER A 241 3.58 10.98 33.28
CA SER A 241 2.51 10.21 32.64
C SER A 241 2.81 8.72 32.71
N LYS A 242 2.04 7.97 33.50
CA LYS A 242 2.15 6.52 33.61
C LYS A 242 1.61 5.85 32.34
N SER A 243 2.34 4.87 31.81
CA SER A 243 1.82 3.99 30.78
C SER A 243 0.74 3.08 31.38
N TYR A 244 -0.29 2.78 30.60
CA TYR A 244 -1.40 1.93 31.06
C TYR A 244 -1.96 1.09 29.91
N THR A 245 -2.66 0.01 30.25
CA THR A 245 -3.42 -0.78 29.28
C THR A 245 -4.89 -0.37 29.36
N LYS A 246 -5.48 -0.02 28.22
CA LYS A 246 -6.90 0.22 28.09
C LYS A 246 -7.58 -1.05 27.58
N ARG A 247 -8.59 -1.52 28.29
CA ARG A 247 -9.35 -2.73 27.96
C ARG A 247 -10.79 -2.36 27.71
N THR A 248 -11.22 -2.46 26.47
CA THR A 248 -12.61 -2.25 26.06
C THR A 248 -13.26 -3.63 25.90
N TYR A 249 -14.30 -3.93 26.66
CA TYR A 249 -14.86 -5.29 26.72
C TYR A 249 -16.39 -5.30 26.80
N PHE A 250 -16.96 -6.42 26.36
CA PHE A 250 -18.40 -6.63 26.30
C PHE A 250 -18.83 -7.79 27.19
N ILE A 251 -19.69 -7.50 28.18
CA ILE A 251 -20.28 -8.43 29.15
C ILE A 251 -21.75 -8.05 29.33
N ASP A 252 -22.64 -9.05 29.42
CA ASP A 252 -24.06 -8.86 29.74
C ASP A 252 -24.73 -7.73 28.93
N ASP A 253 -24.53 -7.77 27.60
CA ASP A 253 -25.05 -6.81 26.62
C ASP A 253 -24.57 -5.35 26.77
N ASN A 254 -23.53 -5.11 27.55
CA ASN A 254 -22.99 -3.77 27.81
C ASN A 254 -21.49 -3.68 27.52
N TRP A 255 -21.08 -2.49 27.07
CA TRP A 255 -19.68 -2.15 26.86
C TRP A 255 -19.10 -1.45 28.08
N TYR A 256 -17.88 -1.83 28.40
CA TYR A 256 -17.11 -1.29 29.51
C TYR A 256 -15.69 -0.97 29.06
N VAL A 257 -15.06 -0.02 29.76
CA VAL A 257 -13.64 0.25 29.66
C VAL A 257 -13.00 0.11 31.03
N PHE A 258 -11.87 -0.59 31.09
CA PHE A 258 -11.04 -0.68 32.29
C PHE A 258 -9.63 -0.20 31.96
N TYR A 259 -9.11 0.69 32.81
CA TYR A 259 -7.75 1.20 32.75
C TYR A 259 -6.89 0.39 33.74
N GLU A 260 -5.94 -0.37 33.23
CA GLU A 260 -5.03 -1.22 34.00
C GLU A 260 -3.67 -0.53 34.14
N ASN A 261 -3.16 -0.49 35.37
CA ASN A 261 -1.82 0.01 35.65
C ASN A 261 -0.78 -0.98 35.12
N ILE A 262 0.15 -0.52 34.29
CA ILE A 262 1.30 -1.33 33.90
C ILE A 262 2.41 -1.10 34.95
N SER A 263 2.94 -2.16 35.55
CA SER A 263 4.16 -2.07 36.36
C SER A 263 5.36 -1.83 35.44
N ASP A 264 6.20 -0.83 35.73
CA ASP A 264 7.40 -0.50 34.94
C ASP A 264 8.40 -1.66 34.80
N ASP A 265 8.27 -2.72 35.62
CA ASP A 265 9.24 -3.81 35.76
C ASP A 265 8.95 -5.11 34.98
N ASN A 266 7.89 -5.21 34.16
CA ASN A 266 7.53 -6.51 33.55
C ASN A 266 7.49 -6.55 32.02
N ASN A 267 8.15 -7.60 31.50
CA ASN A 267 8.24 -8.04 30.11
C ASN A 267 6.88 -8.00 29.36
N LEU A 268 6.63 -6.87 28.71
CA LEU A 268 6.22 -6.65 27.30
C LEU A 268 5.13 -7.49 26.62
N VAL A 269 4.32 -8.31 27.31
CA VAL A 269 3.13 -8.96 26.70
C VAL A 269 1.87 -8.56 27.49
N PRO A 270 0.82 -8.01 26.84
CA PRO A 270 -0.44 -7.78 27.55
C PRO A 270 -0.94 -9.13 28.11
N GLN A 271 -1.31 -9.17 29.39
CA GLN A 271 -1.64 -10.43 30.08
C GLN A 271 -2.81 -11.19 29.41
N SER A 272 -3.66 -10.50 28.65
CA SER A 272 -4.69 -11.10 27.81
C SER A 272 -4.64 -10.53 26.40
N SER A 273 -4.64 -11.42 25.42
CA SER A 273 -4.83 -11.08 24.01
C SER A 273 -6.26 -10.57 23.77
N SER A 274 -6.42 -9.69 22.77
CA SER A 274 -7.74 -9.28 22.31
C SER A 274 -8.57 -10.52 21.89
N LYS A 275 -9.86 -10.52 22.27
CA LYS A 275 -10.86 -11.51 21.88
C LYS A 275 -11.83 -10.87 20.89
N GLY A 276 -11.80 -11.31 19.65
CA GLY A 276 -12.62 -10.78 18.57
C GLY A 276 -11.78 -10.39 17.35
N ARG A 277 -12.46 -9.97 16.28
CA ARG A 277 -11.85 -9.52 15.03
C ARG A 277 -11.41 -8.06 15.18
N THR A 278 -10.12 -7.88 15.38
CA THR A 278 -9.49 -6.54 15.45
C THR A 278 -9.14 -5.99 14.07
N VAL A 279 -9.10 -6.84 13.05
CA VAL A 279 -8.86 -6.46 11.65
C VAL A 279 -10.07 -6.88 10.83
N ASN A 280 -10.68 -5.91 10.14
CA ASN A 280 -11.86 -6.10 9.30
C ASN A 280 -11.47 -6.18 7.83
N ASP A 281 -10.97 -7.34 7.41
CA ASP A 281 -10.66 -7.60 6.01
C ASP A 281 -11.11 -9.02 5.66
N LEU A 282 -12.10 -9.12 4.78
CA LEU A 282 -12.64 -10.42 4.39
C LEU A 282 -11.73 -11.16 3.40
N PHE A 283 -10.81 -10.46 2.74
CA PHE A 283 -9.89 -11.04 1.77
C PHE A 283 -8.67 -11.70 2.40
N GLY A 284 -8.23 -11.23 3.57
CA GLY A 284 -7.03 -11.75 4.22
C GLY A 284 -6.68 -11.05 5.53
N HIS A 285 -5.53 -11.41 6.08
CA HIS A 285 -4.93 -10.75 7.23
C HIS A 285 -3.41 -10.82 7.14
N TRP A 286 -2.72 -9.96 7.88
CA TRP A 286 -1.27 -10.06 8.02
C TRP A 286 -0.92 -11.10 9.10
N ASP A 287 -0.08 -12.07 8.75
CA ASP A 287 0.57 -12.98 9.70
C ASP A 287 2.09 -12.93 9.49
N LYS A 288 2.86 -12.70 10.56
CA LYS A 288 4.34 -12.65 10.53
C LYS A 288 4.95 -11.83 9.37
N ASN A 289 4.37 -10.66 9.07
CA ASN A 289 4.74 -9.76 7.96
C ASN A 289 4.45 -10.29 6.54
N GLU A 290 3.65 -11.33 6.41
CA GLU A 290 3.15 -11.83 5.14
C GLU A 290 1.63 -11.65 5.08
N TRP A 291 1.11 -11.29 3.91
CA TRP A 291 -0.33 -11.26 3.68
C TRP A 291 -0.83 -12.68 3.49
N VAL A 292 -1.66 -13.15 4.41
CA VAL A 292 -2.33 -14.44 4.33
C VAL A 292 -3.73 -14.20 3.77
N THR A 293 -4.00 -14.78 2.61
CA THR A 293 -5.34 -14.74 2.02
C THR A 293 -6.28 -15.69 2.76
N ASN A 294 -7.52 -15.27 2.98
CA ASN A 294 -8.50 -16.07 3.72
C ASN A 294 -9.16 -17.17 2.83
N THR A 295 -8.72 -17.37 1.58
CA THR A 295 -9.35 -18.30 0.61
C THR A 295 -8.35 -19.22 -0.12
N THR A 296 -8.80 -20.42 -0.48
CA THR A 296 -8.08 -21.43 -1.30
C THR A 296 -9.10 -22.18 -2.16
N PRO A 297 -8.84 -22.56 -3.44
CA PRO A 297 -7.71 -22.22 -4.30
C PRO A 297 -7.84 -20.79 -4.88
N PRO A 298 -6.78 -20.27 -5.53
CA PRO A 298 -6.84 -18.94 -6.10
C PRO A 298 -7.82 -18.97 -7.26
N ASN A 299 -9.01 -18.42 -7.05
CA ASN A 299 -9.92 -18.07 -8.14
C ASN A 299 -9.28 -17.12 -9.13
N ILE A 300 -8.11 -16.57 -8.80
CA ILE A 300 -7.40 -15.57 -9.57
C ILE A 300 -6.05 -16.12 -10.01
N ARG A 301 -5.83 -16.16 -11.32
CA ARG A 301 -4.57 -16.61 -11.92
C ARG A 301 -4.00 -15.54 -12.83
N SER A 302 -2.77 -15.12 -12.55
CA SER A 302 -1.99 -14.31 -13.48
C SER A 302 -1.39 -15.18 -14.57
N VAL A 303 -1.48 -14.72 -15.82
CA VAL A 303 -1.09 -15.52 -17.00
C VAL A 303 -0.03 -14.84 -17.86
N TYR A 304 0.05 -13.51 -17.85
CA TYR A 304 1.04 -12.78 -18.63
C TYR A 304 1.29 -11.39 -18.07
N TYR A 305 2.52 -10.89 -18.21
CA TYR A 305 2.86 -9.49 -17.94
C TYR A 305 3.46 -8.87 -19.19
N GLN A 306 2.76 -7.89 -19.77
CA GLN A 306 3.23 -7.13 -20.91
C GLN A 306 4.13 -6.00 -20.43
N LYS A 307 5.43 -6.11 -20.69
CA LYS A 307 6.38 -5.01 -20.53
C LYS A 307 6.13 -3.98 -21.62
N ILE A 308 5.78 -2.75 -21.24
CA ILE A 308 5.52 -1.65 -22.19
C ILE A 308 6.73 -0.73 -22.26
N LYS A 309 7.20 -0.25 -21.11
CA LYS A 309 8.28 0.73 -21.01
C LYS A 309 9.06 0.54 -19.73
N ARG A 310 10.38 0.53 -19.81
CA ARG A 310 11.26 0.59 -18.66
C ARG A 310 11.42 2.05 -18.21
N VAL A 311 11.31 2.29 -16.91
CA VAL A 311 11.45 3.61 -16.29
C VAL A 311 12.51 3.53 -15.20
N ARG A 312 13.25 4.62 -15.02
CA ARG A 312 14.16 4.81 -13.89
C ARG A 312 13.58 5.86 -12.96
N ASN A 313 13.50 5.52 -11.70
CA ASN A 313 12.87 6.27 -10.63
C ASN A 313 11.40 6.57 -10.94
N ARG A 314 10.51 5.87 -10.26
CA ARG A 314 9.07 6.12 -10.41
C ARG A 314 8.67 7.34 -9.60
N HIS A 315 7.84 8.19 -10.19
CA HIS A 315 7.16 9.26 -9.48
C HIS A 315 5.77 8.76 -9.09
N ASP A 316 5.48 8.72 -7.79
CA ASP A 316 4.12 8.48 -7.31
C ASP A 316 3.28 9.74 -7.55
N VAL A 317 2.28 9.62 -8.40
CA VAL A 317 1.41 10.73 -8.81
C VAL A 317 0.57 11.25 -7.63
N LYS A 318 0.24 10.39 -6.65
CA LYS A 318 -0.60 10.78 -5.50
C LYS A 318 0.22 11.50 -4.43
N THR A 319 1.43 11.02 -4.13
CA THR A 319 2.25 11.57 -3.04
C THR A 319 3.35 12.53 -3.49
N GLY A 320 3.64 12.60 -4.79
CA GLY A 320 4.75 13.37 -5.35
C GLY A 320 6.14 12.81 -5.03
N LYS A 321 6.21 11.62 -4.42
CA LYS A 321 7.48 11.00 -4.01
C LYS A 321 8.14 10.28 -5.18
N TYR A 322 9.47 10.27 -5.16
CA TYR A 322 10.26 9.47 -6.08
C TYR A 322 10.73 8.18 -5.41
N GLU A 323 10.27 7.06 -5.93
CA GLU A 323 10.80 5.74 -5.62
C GLU A 323 12.04 5.50 -6.48
N LYS A 324 13.15 5.09 -5.85
CA LYS A 324 14.39 4.81 -6.57
C LYS A 324 14.39 3.38 -7.10
N GLY A 325 14.72 3.21 -8.37
CA GLY A 325 14.83 1.89 -8.98
C GLY A 325 14.45 1.89 -10.45
N ASP A 326 14.89 0.83 -11.14
CA ASP A 326 14.52 0.59 -12.53
C ASP A 326 13.36 -0.40 -12.57
N LEU A 327 12.22 0.04 -13.09
CA LEU A 327 10.97 -0.71 -13.09
C LEU A 327 10.46 -0.86 -14.53
N TRP A 328 9.68 -1.90 -14.78
CA TRP A 328 8.87 -1.98 -15.99
C TRP A 328 7.49 -1.41 -15.72
N GLN A 329 7.08 -0.40 -16.48
CA GLN A 329 5.68 -0.06 -16.65
C GLN A 329 5.05 -1.05 -17.62
N GLY A 330 3.89 -1.58 -17.28
CA GLY A 330 3.26 -2.63 -18.06
C GLY A 330 1.84 -2.96 -17.63
N CYS A 331 1.34 -4.07 -18.16
CA CYS A 331 0.02 -4.59 -17.86
C CYS A 331 0.11 -6.04 -17.42
N LEU A 332 -0.47 -6.37 -16.27
CA LEU A 332 -0.68 -7.74 -15.83
C LEU A 332 -2.00 -8.25 -16.38
N PHE A 333 -1.99 -9.44 -16.95
CA PHE A 333 -3.14 -10.14 -17.49
C PHE A 333 -3.47 -11.30 -16.57
N SER A 334 -4.71 -11.33 -16.10
CA SER A 334 -5.17 -12.27 -15.10
C SER A 334 -6.56 -12.80 -15.44
N GLN A 335 -6.89 -13.93 -14.83
CA GLN A 335 -8.14 -14.64 -14.99
C GLN A 335 -8.78 -14.80 -13.63
N LEU A 336 -10.05 -14.42 -13.51
CA LEU A 336 -10.87 -14.69 -12.34
C LEU A 336 -11.91 -15.75 -12.71
N ILE A 337 -11.90 -16.88 -12.00
CA ILE A 337 -12.80 -18.02 -12.19
C ILE A 337 -13.90 -17.91 -11.13
N VAL A 338 -15.16 -17.87 -11.57
CA VAL A 338 -16.33 -17.88 -10.71
C VAL A 338 -17.28 -18.96 -11.21
N GLU A 339 -17.48 -19.99 -10.39
CA GLU A 339 -18.15 -21.22 -10.82
C GLU A 339 -17.50 -21.78 -12.11
N ASN A 340 -18.22 -21.76 -13.23
CA ASN A 340 -17.74 -22.24 -14.54
C ASN A 340 -17.38 -21.09 -15.51
N ASP A 341 -17.54 -19.84 -15.09
CA ASP A 341 -17.25 -18.67 -15.93
C ASP A 341 -15.87 -18.11 -15.61
N THR A 342 -15.23 -17.49 -16.61
CA THR A 342 -13.92 -16.87 -16.45
C THR A 342 -13.95 -15.44 -16.94
N LEU A 343 -13.71 -14.49 -16.04
CA LEU A 343 -13.39 -13.12 -16.37
C LEU A 343 -11.92 -13.04 -16.78
N ARG A 344 -11.63 -12.53 -17.98
CA ARG A 344 -10.27 -12.26 -18.45
C ARG A 344 -10.03 -10.76 -18.39
N PHE A 345 -9.15 -10.34 -17.50
CA PHE A 345 -8.94 -8.93 -17.23
C PHE A 345 -7.47 -8.54 -17.17
N LYS A 346 -7.20 -7.26 -17.40
CA LYS A 346 -5.86 -6.68 -17.32
C LYS A 346 -5.85 -5.50 -16.35
N ASP A 347 -4.69 -5.29 -15.74
CA ASP A 347 -4.44 -4.19 -14.81
C ASP A 347 -3.09 -3.53 -15.10
N SER A 348 -3.02 -2.22 -14.97
CA SER A 348 -1.80 -1.44 -15.24
C SER A 348 -0.95 -1.35 -13.98
N LEU A 349 0.27 -1.91 -14.04
CA LEU A 349 1.14 -2.10 -12.88
C LEU A 349 2.60 -1.84 -13.27
N TYR A 350 3.39 -1.43 -12.28
CA TYR A 350 4.84 -1.44 -12.35
C TYR A 350 5.37 -2.78 -11.84
N LEU A 351 6.38 -3.33 -12.51
CA LEU A 351 7.07 -4.55 -12.13
C LEU A 351 8.53 -4.24 -11.77
N ASP A 352 8.89 -4.54 -10.53
CA ASP A 352 10.28 -4.68 -10.09
C ASP A 352 10.70 -6.14 -10.18
N GLU A 353 11.61 -6.46 -11.08
CA GLU A 353 12.10 -7.84 -11.26
C GLU A 353 13.16 -8.25 -10.22
N LYS A 354 13.66 -7.32 -9.39
CA LYS A 354 14.70 -7.61 -8.37
C LYS A 354 14.12 -8.01 -7.02
N TRP A 355 12.97 -7.44 -6.69
CA TRP A 355 12.26 -7.72 -5.45
C TRP A 355 11.13 -8.72 -5.72
N HIS A 356 10.83 -9.60 -4.78
CA HIS A 356 9.85 -10.68 -4.94
C HIS A 356 8.82 -10.67 -3.80
N TRP A 357 8.25 -9.50 -3.52
CA TRP A 357 7.28 -9.32 -2.44
C TRP A 357 5.83 -9.60 -2.86
N SER A 358 5.53 -9.53 -4.15
CA SER A 358 4.21 -9.92 -4.65
C SER A 358 4.14 -11.43 -4.84
N GLN A 359 3.07 -12.05 -4.35
CA GLN A 359 2.79 -13.48 -4.54
C GLN A 359 2.15 -13.75 -5.92
N VAL A 360 2.75 -13.21 -6.98
CA VAL A 360 2.24 -13.35 -8.35
C VAL A 360 3.18 -14.22 -9.16
N ASP A 361 2.72 -15.44 -9.44
CA ASP A 361 3.42 -16.41 -10.27
C ASP A 361 2.82 -16.47 -11.67
N ILE A 362 3.70 -16.47 -12.68
CA ILE A 362 3.35 -16.75 -14.07
C ILE A 362 4.17 -17.95 -14.50
N ASN A 363 3.49 -19.01 -14.96
CA ASN A 363 4.12 -20.30 -15.30
C ASN A 363 4.97 -20.87 -14.14
N ASN A 364 4.43 -20.81 -12.92
CA ASN A 364 5.08 -21.28 -11.68
C ASN A 364 6.41 -20.57 -11.36
N LYS A 365 6.58 -19.34 -11.87
CA LYS A 365 7.73 -18.50 -11.55
C LYS A 365 7.24 -17.15 -11.06
N ASN A 366 7.70 -16.75 -9.89
CA ASN A 366 7.49 -15.41 -9.38
C ASN A 366 8.18 -14.40 -10.31
N ILE A 367 7.41 -13.45 -10.82
CA ILE A 367 7.92 -12.47 -11.81
C ILE A 367 8.58 -11.26 -11.17
N GLY A 368 8.39 -11.06 -9.86
CA GLY A 368 8.87 -9.90 -9.11
C GLY A 368 7.77 -9.22 -8.30
N THR A 369 8.06 -8.02 -7.81
CA THR A 369 7.13 -7.17 -7.06
C THR A 369 6.33 -6.31 -8.02
N LEU A 370 5.01 -6.36 -7.88
CA LEU A 370 4.07 -5.56 -8.65
C LEU A 370 3.46 -4.46 -7.79
N THR A 371 3.46 -3.23 -8.28
CA THR A 371 2.89 -2.06 -7.60
C THR A 371 1.97 -1.26 -8.53
N PHE A 372 0.96 -0.61 -7.96
CA PHE A 372 0.09 0.32 -8.70
C PHE A 372 0.76 1.66 -8.91
N GLU A 373 0.33 2.44 -9.91
CA GLU A 373 0.91 3.75 -10.23
C GLU A 373 0.80 4.79 -9.10
N ASN A 374 -0.24 4.69 -8.28
CA ASN A 374 -0.60 5.71 -7.28
C ASN A 374 -0.39 5.25 -5.82
N THR A 375 0.30 4.12 -5.63
CA THR A 375 0.54 3.58 -4.28
C THR A 375 1.83 2.77 -4.20
N ASP A 376 2.38 2.65 -3.00
CA ASP A 376 3.42 1.67 -2.65
C ASP A 376 2.81 0.30 -2.28
N GLN A 377 1.48 0.15 -2.39
CA GLN A 377 0.80 -1.10 -2.12
C GLN A 377 1.19 -2.14 -3.18
N PHE A 378 1.55 -3.33 -2.70
CA PHE A 378 1.75 -4.48 -3.55
C PHE A 378 0.44 -4.94 -4.17
N ASN A 379 0.53 -5.51 -5.38
CA ASN A 379 -0.62 -6.17 -5.99
C ASN A 379 -1.12 -7.28 -5.07
N ALA A 380 -2.37 -7.14 -4.65
CA ALA A 380 -3.08 -8.10 -3.81
C ALA A 380 -4.49 -8.20 -4.36
N TYR A 381 -4.65 -9.05 -5.37
CA TYR A 381 -5.99 -9.47 -5.74
C TYR A 381 -6.66 -10.17 -4.55
N GLY A 382 -7.86 -9.73 -4.20
CA GLY A 382 -8.67 -10.37 -3.17
C GLY A 382 -9.93 -10.96 -3.77
N PHE A 383 -10.29 -12.15 -3.30
CA PHE A 383 -11.57 -12.78 -3.60
C PHE A 383 -12.17 -13.35 -2.32
N TYR A 384 -13.45 -13.08 -2.11
CA TYR A 384 -14.20 -13.62 -0.98
C TYR A 384 -15.59 -14.08 -1.43
N ALA A 385 -15.97 -15.28 -1.02
CA ALA A 385 -17.29 -15.84 -1.24
C ALA A 385 -17.84 -16.39 0.07
N ASN A 386 -19.14 -16.22 0.27
CA ASN A 386 -19.86 -16.78 1.42
C ASN A 386 -21.17 -17.40 0.93
N PRO A 387 -21.51 -18.65 1.31
CA PRO A 387 -22.75 -19.29 0.89
C PRO A 387 -24.04 -18.56 1.30
N ALA A 388 -23.98 -17.68 2.30
CA ALA A 388 -25.11 -16.89 2.76
C ALA A 388 -25.34 -15.61 1.94
N LEU A 389 -24.43 -15.27 1.03
CA LEU A 389 -24.51 -14.10 0.16
C LEU A 389 -24.79 -14.56 -1.29
N ASN A 390 -25.67 -13.84 -1.98
CA ASN A 390 -25.98 -14.07 -3.39
C ASN A 390 -24.98 -13.39 -4.35
N TYR A 391 -23.90 -12.83 -3.80
CA TYR A 391 -22.82 -12.17 -4.50
C TYR A 391 -21.47 -12.58 -3.91
N GLN A 392 -20.38 -12.29 -4.63
CA GLN A 392 -19.02 -12.43 -4.15
C GLN A 392 -18.31 -11.07 -4.14
N LEU A 393 -17.24 -10.96 -3.35
CA LEU A 393 -16.41 -9.78 -3.29
C LEU A 393 -15.14 -9.99 -4.09
N PHE A 394 -14.71 -8.94 -4.78
CA PHE A 394 -13.41 -8.89 -5.44
C PHE A 394 -12.74 -7.55 -5.18
N THR A 395 -11.42 -7.55 -5.14
CA THR A 395 -10.63 -6.34 -5.16
C THR A 395 -9.40 -6.53 -6.05
N ASN A 396 -9.10 -5.54 -6.89
CA ASN A 396 -7.79 -5.43 -7.52
C ASN A 396 -6.82 -4.58 -6.71
N GLN A 397 -7.31 -3.69 -5.87
CA GLN A 397 -6.53 -2.76 -5.09
C GLN A 397 -7.26 -2.51 -3.79
N ARG A 398 -6.60 -2.55 -2.62
CA ARG A 398 -7.29 -2.58 -1.31
C ARG A 398 -8.26 -1.41 -1.06
N ASN A 399 -8.14 -0.31 -1.80
CA ASN A 399 -9.04 0.84 -1.73
C ASN A 399 -10.20 0.79 -2.74
N LYS A 400 -10.39 -0.30 -3.48
CA LYS A 400 -11.50 -0.55 -4.41
C LYS A 400 -12.19 -1.86 -4.05
N LEU A 401 -13.50 -1.85 -4.02
CA LEU A 401 -14.31 -3.02 -3.76
C LEU A 401 -15.30 -3.24 -4.90
N TYR A 402 -15.31 -4.45 -5.42
CA TYR A 402 -16.20 -4.88 -6.48
C TYR A 402 -17.15 -5.95 -5.95
N LEU A 403 -18.38 -5.93 -6.45
CA LEU A 403 -19.36 -6.98 -6.25
C LEU A 403 -19.46 -7.82 -7.51
N ILE A 404 -19.50 -9.15 -7.34
CA ILE A 404 -19.73 -10.11 -8.41
C ILE A 404 -21.13 -10.69 -8.20
N THR A 405 -22.01 -10.47 -9.16
CA THR A 405 -23.41 -10.91 -9.11
C THR A 405 -23.75 -11.79 -10.31
N LYS A 406 -24.85 -12.54 -10.19
CA LYS A 406 -25.48 -13.20 -11.34
C LYS A 406 -26.34 -12.18 -12.08
N LYS A 407 -26.34 -12.27 -13.41
CA LYS A 407 -27.15 -11.43 -14.30
C LYS A 407 -28.63 -11.77 -14.25
#